data_AF-A0A7C5NQM6-F1
#
_entry.id   AF-A0A7C5NQM6-F1
#
_cell.length_a   1.000
_cell.length_b   1.000
_cell.length_c   1.000
_cell.angle_alpha   90.00
_cell.angle_beta   90.00
_cell.angle_gamma   90.00
#
_symmetry.space_group_name_H-M   'P 1'
#
loop_
_entity.id
_entity.type
_entity.pdbx_description
1 polymer ?
#
loop_
_entity_poly.entity_id
_entity_poly.type
_entity_poly.pdbx_seq_one_letter_code
_entity_poly.pdbx_strand_id
1 'polypeptide(L)'
;MRLDKTQRRFLAGAVLGLAFFLIEAGVVEILLAMDDACRLQVSRLRLPTDPFAVCMAEWKWYLLRAISRGILWDGSPLASWLIMGGFYGLVGGLSAQFFRRRGIVVFLLAQAAVVAFLAGLGYVRQFVG
;
A
#
# COMPACT_ATOMS: atom_id res chain seq x y z
N MET A 1 -4.86 15.66 31.25
CA MET A 1 -5.15 14.21 31.17
C MET A 1 -3.83 13.45 31.03
N ARG A 2 -3.52 12.50 31.93
CA ARG A 2 -2.36 11.61 31.78
C ARG A 2 -2.82 10.35 31.04
N LEU A 3 -2.23 10.08 29.87
CA LEU A 3 -2.46 8.85 29.11
C LEU A 3 -1.97 7.64 29.90
N ASP A 4 -2.83 6.63 30.04
CA ASP A 4 -2.49 5.34 30.64
C ASP A 4 -1.40 4.62 29.81
N LYS A 5 -0.63 3.75 30.46
CA LYS A 5 0.45 2.97 29.83
C LYS A 5 -0.05 2.13 28.66
N THR A 6 -1.30 1.66 28.72
CA THR A 6 -1.95 0.91 27.64
C THR A 6 -2.24 1.80 26.44
N GLN A 7 -2.81 2.99 26.68
CA GLN A 7 -3.12 3.98 25.64
C GLN A 7 -1.84 4.46 24.94
N ARG A 8 -0.75 4.68 25.68
CA ARG A 8 0.54 5.07 25.11
C ARG A 8 1.11 4.00 24.15
N ARG A 9 0.95 2.72 24.48
CA ARG A 9 1.43 1.62 23.62
C ARG A 9 0.61 1.51 22.34
N PHE A 10 -0.70 1.61 22.46
CA PHE A 10 -1.58 1.64 21.29
C PHE A 10 -1.23 2.82 20.38
N LEU A 11 -1.10 4.02 20.95
CA LEU A 11 -0.81 5.22 20.17
C LEU A 11 0.56 5.13 19.48
N ALA A 12 1.58 4.63 20.18
CA ALA A 12 2.90 4.39 19.59
C ALA A 12 2.83 3.39 18.43
N GLY A 13 2.13 2.27 18.61
CA GLY A 13 1.92 1.29 17.54
C GLY A 13 1.15 1.88 16.35
N ALA A 14 0.14 2.70 16.61
CA ALA A 14 -0.67 3.31 15.57
C ALA A 14 0.09 4.34 14.76
N VAL A 15 0.86 5.20 15.41
CA VAL A 15 1.72 6.17 14.71
C VAL A 15 2.79 5.45 13.90
N LEU A 16 3.39 4.38 14.42
CA LEU A 16 4.36 3.58 13.67
C LEU A 16 3.74 2.92 12.44
N GLY A 17 2.55 2.31 12.58
CA GLY A 17 1.84 1.69 11.47
C GLY A 17 1.47 2.70 10.37
N LEU A 18 1.00 3.89 10.79
CA LEU A 18 0.66 4.97 9.87
C LEU A 18 1.89 5.56 9.17
N ALA A 19 2.98 5.80 9.91
CA ALA A 19 4.23 6.30 9.34
C ALA A 19 4.81 5.30 8.32
N PHE A 20 4.77 4.02 8.67
CA PHE A 20 5.23 2.96 7.79
C PHE A 20 4.41 2.90 6.48
N PHE A 21 3.07 2.97 6.57
CA PHE A 21 2.21 3.06 5.38
C PHE A 21 2.53 4.26 4.51
N LEU A 22 2.70 5.45 5.10
CA LEU A 22 2.98 6.67 4.34
C LEU A 22 4.32 6.60 3.60
N ILE A 23 5.33 5.99 4.20
CA ILE A 23 6.63 5.77 3.55
C ILE A 23 6.47 4.82 2.37
N GLU A 24 5.81 3.68 2.58
CA GLU A 24 5.57 2.71 1.49
C GLU A 24 4.75 3.33 0.36
N ALA A 25 3.62 3.98 0.68
CA ALA A 25 2.77 4.64 -0.30
C ALA A 25 3.54 5.73 -1.06
N GLY A 26 4.37 6.53 -0.39
CA GLY A 26 5.18 7.56 -1.03
C GLY A 26 6.21 6.97 -2.00
N VAL A 27 6.96 5.94 -1.59
CA VAL A 27 7.93 5.26 -2.47
C VAL A 27 7.23 4.65 -3.68
N VAL A 28 6.08 4.01 -3.46
CA VAL A 28 5.34 3.34 -4.52
C VAL A 28 4.70 4.31 -5.51
N GLU A 29 4.15 5.43 -5.05
CA GLU A 29 3.60 6.45 -5.96
C GLU A 29 4.69 7.12 -6.80
N ILE A 30 5.92 7.26 -6.28
CA ILE A 30 7.07 7.69 -7.09
C ILE A 30 7.35 6.68 -8.21
N LEU A 31 7.38 5.38 -7.88
CA LEU A 31 7.60 4.33 -8.88
C LEU A 31 6.50 4.28 -9.94
N LEU A 32 5.23 4.46 -9.54
CA LEU A 32 4.10 4.55 -10.47
C LEU A 32 4.20 5.80 -11.35
N ALA A 33 4.58 6.96 -10.79
CA ALA A 33 4.77 8.18 -11.57
C ALA A 33 5.92 8.04 -12.60
N MET A 34 7.00 7.33 -12.24
CA MET A 34 8.07 6.99 -13.18
C MET A 34 7.59 6.07 -14.31
N ASP A 35 6.75 5.08 -14.00
CA ASP A 35 6.15 4.20 -15.00
C ASP A 35 5.20 4.95 -15.93
N ASP A 36 4.35 5.82 -15.39
CA ASP A 36 3.43 6.66 -16.18
C ASP A 36 4.21 7.58 -17.13
N ALA A 37 5.36 8.13 -16.69
CA ALA A 37 6.25 8.90 -17.54
C ALA A 37 6.86 8.04 -18.67
N CYS A 38 7.26 6.79 -18.39
CA CYS A 38 7.71 5.84 -19.41
C CYS A 38 6.61 5.58 -20.44
N ARG A 39 5.38 5.27 -20.00
CA ARG A 39 4.24 5.00 -20.87
C ARG A 39 3.89 6.19 -21.75
N LEU A 40 3.99 7.41 -21.22
CA LEU A 40 3.78 8.66 -21.97
C LEU A 40 4.85 8.88 -23.05
N GLN A 41 6.08 8.40 -22.84
CA GLN A 41 7.12 8.45 -23.87
C GLN A 41 6.90 7.38 -24.94
N VAL A 42 6.55 6.15 -24.54
CA VAL A 42 6.27 5.05 -25.46
C VAL A 42 5.05 5.33 -26.33
N SER A 43 3.99 5.95 -25.79
CA SER A 43 2.79 6.31 -26.55
C SER A 43 3.02 7.37 -27.63
N ARG A 44 4.15 8.10 -27.56
CA ARG A 44 4.58 9.07 -28.58
C ARG A 44 5.45 8.45 -29.68
N LEU A 45 5.85 7.19 -29.54
CA LEU A 45 6.60 6.48 -30.57
C LEU A 45 5.68 6.13 -31.75
N ARG A 46 6.26 6.17 -32.95
CA ARG A 46 5.53 6.01 -34.21
C ARG A 46 5.05 4.58 -34.48
N LEU A 47 5.62 3.61 -33.76
CA LEU A 47 5.25 2.19 -33.82
C LEU A 47 4.67 1.79 -32.46
N PRO A 48 3.46 1.21 -32.42
CA PRO A 48 2.85 0.79 -31.17
C PRO A 48 3.57 -0.46 -30.64
N THR A 49 4.55 -0.24 -29.77
CA THR A 49 5.08 -1.30 -28.89
C THR A 49 4.16 -1.43 -27.68
N ASP A 50 3.88 -2.67 -27.27
CA ASP A 50 3.15 -2.94 -26.03
C ASP A 50 3.86 -2.23 -24.85
N PRO A 51 3.18 -1.30 -24.15
CA PRO A 51 3.78 -0.57 -23.03
C PRO A 51 4.29 -1.48 -21.92
N PHE A 52 3.68 -2.65 -21.71
CA PHE A 52 4.09 -3.59 -20.67
C PHE A 52 5.32 -4.43 -21.05
N ALA A 53 5.74 -4.40 -22.32
CA ALA A 53 6.98 -5.03 -22.79
C ALA A 53 8.21 -4.11 -22.62
N VAL A 54 8.00 -2.80 -22.51
CA VAL A 54 9.07 -1.79 -22.43
C VAL A 54 9.14 -1.12 -21.06
N CYS A 55 7.99 -0.79 -20.48
CA CYS A 55 7.88 -0.19 -19.16
C CYS A 55 7.64 -1.29 -18.10
N MET A 56 7.05 -0.94 -16.95
CA MET A 56 6.81 -1.89 -15.87
C MET A 56 5.84 -2.98 -16.28
N ALA A 57 6.21 -4.24 -16.01
CA ALA A 57 5.36 -5.41 -16.21
C ALA A 57 4.03 -5.26 -15.47
N GLU A 58 2.96 -5.75 -16.09
CA GLU A 58 1.57 -5.57 -15.63
C GLU A 58 1.35 -6.01 -14.18
N TRP A 59 1.81 -7.20 -13.81
CA TRP A 59 1.66 -7.72 -12.45
C TRP A 59 2.35 -6.83 -11.40
N LYS A 60 3.48 -6.20 -11.74
CA LYS A 60 4.18 -5.27 -10.83
C LYS A 60 3.36 -4.00 -10.66
N TRP A 61 2.79 -3.49 -11.74
CA TRP A 61 1.97 -2.29 -11.70
C TRP A 61 0.74 -2.47 -10.80
N TYR A 62 0.05 -3.60 -10.90
CA TYR A 62 -1.07 -3.94 -10.01
C TYR A 62 -0.65 -4.14 -8.55
N LEU A 63 0.47 -4.83 -8.31
CA LEU A 63 1.03 -5.00 -6.98
C LEU A 63 1.33 -3.65 -6.33
N LEU A 64 1.98 -2.75 -7.05
CA LEU A 64 2.30 -1.41 -6.58
C LEU A 64 1.03 -0.61 -6.26
N ARG A 65 0.03 -0.61 -7.14
CA ARG A 65 -1.25 0.06 -6.84
C ARG A 65 -1.96 -0.52 -5.60
N ALA A 66 -1.90 -1.83 -5.41
CA ALA A 66 -2.45 -2.47 -4.22
C ALA A 66 -1.70 -2.06 -2.94
N ILE A 67 -0.38 -1.86 -3.01
CA ILE A 67 0.43 -1.37 -1.87
C ILE A 67 0.08 0.08 -1.53
N SER A 68 0.04 0.98 -2.52
CA SER A 68 -0.15 2.41 -2.23
C SER A 68 -1.60 2.81 -1.96
N ARG A 69 -2.58 2.16 -2.60
CA ARG A 69 -4.00 2.57 -2.56
C ARG A 69 -4.94 1.51 -1.98
N GLY A 70 -4.48 0.26 -1.85
CA GLY A 70 -5.26 -0.83 -1.28
C GLY A 70 -6.55 -1.11 -2.06
N ILE A 71 -7.68 -1.16 -1.32
CA ILE A 71 -9.00 -1.50 -1.89
C ILE A 71 -9.53 -0.37 -2.79
N LEU A 72 -9.09 0.86 -2.58
CA LEU A 72 -9.57 2.04 -3.31
C LEU A 72 -8.66 2.40 -4.50
N TRP A 73 -8.11 1.41 -5.19
CA TRP A 73 -7.14 1.66 -6.27
C TRP A 73 -7.68 2.59 -7.39
N ASP A 74 -8.99 2.60 -7.64
CA ASP A 74 -9.68 3.42 -8.66
C ASP A 74 -10.20 4.76 -8.09
N GLY A 75 -10.10 4.95 -6.77
CA GLY A 75 -10.60 6.13 -6.06
C GLY A 75 -9.62 7.29 -6.02
N SER A 76 -9.99 8.35 -5.28
CA SER A 76 -9.08 9.46 -5.05
C SER A 76 -7.86 8.98 -4.23
N PRO A 77 -6.62 9.38 -4.61
CA PRO A 77 -5.43 9.00 -3.86
C PRO A 77 -5.51 9.41 -2.39
N LEU A 78 -6.07 10.60 -2.13
CA LEU A 78 -6.24 11.14 -0.78
C LEU A 78 -7.16 10.26 0.09
N ALA A 79 -8.34 9.86 -0.43
CA ALA A 79 -9.25 9.00 0.33
C ALA A 79 -8.63 7.62 0.58
N SER A 80 -7.91 7.09 -0.41
CA SER A 80 -7.19 5.82 -0.30
C SER A 80 -6.14 5.89 0.81
N TRP A 81 -5.32 6.94 0.84
CA TRP A 81 -4.28 7.10 1.86
C TRP A 81 -4.85 7.32 3.26
N LEU A 82 -5.96 8.04 3.40
CA LEU A 82 -6.61 8.23 4.70
C LEU A 82 -7.20 6.93 5.23
N ILE A 83 -7.90 6.17 4.38
CA ILE A 83 -8.54 4.91 4.77
C ILE A 83 -7.49 3.84 5.05
N MET A 84 -6.53 3.66 4.15
CA MET A 84 -5.46 2.67 4.31
C MET A 84 -4.49 3.06 5.44
N GLY A 85 -4.12 4.33 5.55
CA GLY A 85 -3.29 4.82 6.65
C GLY A 85 -3.99 4.67 8.01
N GLY A 86 -5.29 4.95 8.07
CA GLY A 86 -6.11 4.68 9.27
C GLY A 86 -6.17 3.20 9.61
N PHE A 87 -6.36 2.33 8.62
CA PHE A 87 -6.35 0.88 8.79
C PHE A 87 -4.99 0.38 9.31
N TYR A 88 -3.89 0.81 8.70
CA TYR A 88 -2.53 0.45 9.13
C TYR A 88 -2.22 0.98 10.54
N GLY A 89 -2.69 2.18 10.87
CA GLY A 89 -2.59 2.70 12.23
C GLY A 89 -3.38 1.86 13.24
N LEU A 90 -4.60 1.44 12.91
CA LEU A 90 -5.38 0.55 13.77
C LEU A 90 -4.68 -0.80 13.96
N VAL A 91 -4.22 -1.44 12.88
CA VAL A 91 -3.52 -2.73 12.95
C VAL A 91 -2.22 -2.61 13.72
N GLY A 92 -1.44 -1.54 13.52
CA GLY A 92 -0.22 -1.26 14.27
C GLY A 92 -0.49 -1.05 15.76
N GLY A 93 -1.52 -0.28 16.11
CA GLY A 93 -1.92 -0.05 17.50
C GLY A 93 -2.38 -1.33 18.20
N LEU A 94 -3.24 -2.12 17.54
CA LEU A 94 -3.71 -3.41 18.07
C LEU A 94 -2.54 -4.40 18.22
N SER A 95 -1.66 -4.47 17.22
CA SER A 95 -0.49 -5.37 17.26
C SER A 95 0.45 -5.02 18.43
N ALA A 96 0.71 -3.73 18.66
CA ALA A 96 1.51 -3.28 19.79
C ALA A 96 0.83 -3.53 21.16
N GLN A 97 -0.50 -3.48 21.21
CA GLN A 97 -1.28 -3.71 22.42
C GLN A 97 -1.33 -5.19 22.81
N PHE A 98 -1.63 -6.09 21.86
CA PHE A 98 -1.78 -7.52 22.12
C PHE A 98 -0.45 -8.27 22.15
N PHE A 99 0.52 -7.90 21.29
CA PHE A 99 1.75 -8.67 21.10
C PHE A 99 2.97 -7.91 21.59
N ARG A 100 3.08 -7.74 22.90
CA ARG A 100 4.08 -6.88 23.57
C ARG A 100 5.52 -6.94 23.04
N ARG A 101 6.10 -8.14 22.84
CA ARG A 101 7.48 -8.33 22.31
C ARG A 101 7.53 -8.65 20.82
N ARG A 102 6.41 -9.04 20.21
CA ARG A 102 6.33 -9.54 18.83
C ARG A 102 5.46 -8.65 17.93
N GLY A 103 5.00 -7.51 18.42
CA GLY A 103 4.00 -6.67 17.76
C GLY A 103 4.46 -6.16 16.41
N ILE A 104 5.75 -5.84 16.27
CA ILE A 104 6.34 -5.45 14.99
C ILE A 104 6.30 -6.62 14.00
N VAL A 105 6.71 -7.82 14.43
CA VAL A 105 6.69 -9.01 13.57
C VAL A 105 5.27 -9.36 13.14
N VAL A 106 4.32 -9.32 14.09
CA VAL A 106 2.90 -9.58 13.80
C VAL A 106 2.33 -8.52 12.85
N PHE A 107 2.67 -7.25 13.05
CA PHE A 107 2.29 -6.16 12.17
C PHE A 107 2.80 -6.39 10.75
N LEU A 108 4.09 -6.68 10.57
CA LEU A 108 4.69 -6.91 9.25
C LEU A 108 4.10 -8.14 8.55
N LEU A 109 3.83 -9.22 9.29
CA LEU A 109 3.17 -10.41 8.73
C LEU A 109 1.73 -10.12 8.30
N ALA A 110 0.96 -9.44 9.15
CA ALA A 110 -0.41 -9.05 8.83
C ALA A 110 -0.45 -8.12 7.61
N GLN A 111 0.47 -7.17 7.55
CA GLN A 111 0.61 -6.24 6.45
C GLN A 111 0.97 -6.95 5.14
N ALA A 112 2.01 -7.81 5.14
CA ALA A 112 2.38 -8.59 3.97
C ALA A 112 1.23 -9.47 3.47
N ALA A 113 0.47 -10.09 4.39
CA ALA A 113 -0.71 -10.87 4.04
C ALA A 113 -1.82 -10.02 3.39
N VAL A 114 -2.10 -8.83 3.94
CA VAL A 114 -3.09 -7.90 3.38
C VAL A 114 -2.66 -7.42 1.99
N VAL A 115 -1.40 -7.02 1.82
CA VAL A 115 -0.86 -6.59 0.53
C VAL A 115 -0.96 -7.71 -0.50
N ALA A 116 -0.54 -8.93 -0.15
CA ALA A 116 -0.61 -10.08 -1.05
C ALA A 116 -2.05 -10.41 -1.44
N PHE A 117 -2.98 -10.35 -0.49
CA PHE A 117 -4.40 -10.57 -0.72
C PHE A 117 -5.01 -9.52 -1.65
N LEU A 118 -4.73 -8.24 -1.41
CA LEU A 118 -5.23 -7.14 -2.24
C LEU A 118 -4.63 -7.15 -3.64
N ALA A 119 -3.33 -7.46 -3.76
CA ALA A 119 -2.69 -7.63 -5.06
C ALA A 119 -3.27 -8.80 -5.84
N GLY A 120 -3.54 -9.93 -5.16
CA GLY A 120 -4.22 -11.08 -5.74
C GLY A 120 -5.64 -10.74 -6.22
N LEU A 121 -6.43 -10.04 -5.40
CA LEU A 121 -7.76 -9.56 -5.80
C LEU A 121 -7.69 -8.58 -6.97
N GLY A 122 -6.66 -7.72 -6.99
CA GLY A 122 -6.35 -6.85 -8.13
C GLY A 122 -6.13 -7.61 -9.41
N TYR A 123 -5.28 -8.63 -9.32
CA TYR A 123 -4.98 -9.48 -10.44
C TYR A 123 -6.16 -10.35 -10.87
N VAL A 124 -7.07 -10.77 -9.97
CA VAL A 124 -8.22 -11.60 -10.36
C VAL A 124 -9.34 -10.76 -10.99
N ARG A 125 -9.53 -9.51 -10.55
CA ARG A 125 -10.65 -8.67 -11.02
C ARG A 125 -10.62 -8.39 -12.52
N GLN A 126 -9.46 -8.41 -13.16
CA GLN A 126 -9.30 -8.30 -14.62
C GLN A 126 -9.86 -9.51 -15.40
N PHE A 127 -10.10 -10.67 -14.77
CA PHE A 127 -10.67 -11.85 -15.43
C PHE A 127 -12.16 -12.06 -15.14
N VAL A 128 -12.69 -11.39 -14.12
CA VAL A 128 -14.06 -11.58 -13.61
C VAL A 128 -14.93 -10.33 -13.80
N GLY A 129 -14.34 -9.21 -14.23
CA GLY A 129 -14.99 -7.91 -14.44
C GLY A 129 -15.26 -7.61 -15.90
#